data_AF-A0A9D6SD67-F1
#
_entry.id   AF-A0A9D6SD67-F1
#
_cell.length_a   1.000
_cell.length_b   1.000
_cell.length_c   1.000
_cell.angle_alpha   90.00
_cell.angle_beta   90.00
_cell.angle_gamma   90.00
#
_symmetry.space_group_name_H-M   'P 1'
#
loop_
_entity.id
_entity.type
_entity.pdbx_description
1 polymer ?
#
loop_
_entity_poly.entity_id
_entity_poly.type
_entity_poly.pdbx_seq_one_letter_code
_entity_poly.pdbx_strand_id
1 'polypeptide(L)'
;MSEKRYLRALTPAARRALGGETFVLGRFPFRVGRQDHPPHDEGASPERASGKAGRASDFGIREAGSRKFLSRDHFLIDLRPDGRFVLVDRGSALGTIVEGRLVGGHRRGGETELA
;
A
#
# COMPACT_ATOMS: atom_id res chain seq x y z
N MET A 1 -5.76 25.45 3.86
CA MET A 1 -5.15 24.33 4.60
C MET A 1 -5.42 23.07 3.80
N SER A 2 -4.39 22.30 3.42
CA SER A 2 -4.60 21.06 2.67
C SER A 2 -5.16 20.00 3.62
N GLU A 3 -6.27 19.35 3.25
CA GLU A 3 -6.91 18.33 4.07
C GLU A 3 -5.99 17.10 4.19
N LYS A 4 -5.65 16.70 5.43
CA LYS A 4 -4.77 15.55 5.67
C LYS A 4 -5.57 14.26 5.50
N ARG A 5 -5.09 13.40 4.60
CA ARG A 5 -5.65 12.07 4.35
C ARG A 5 -4.82 11.04 5.12
N TYR A 6 -5.47 10.02 5.67
CA TYR A 6 -4.80 9.03 6.49
C TYR A 6 -5.44 7.65 6.38
N LEU A 7 -4.63 6.60 6.60
CA LEU A 7 -5.12 5.27 6.92
C LEU A 7 -5.37 5.19 8.42
N ARG A 8 -6.43 4.49 8.84
CA ARG A 8 -6.73 4.22 10.25
C ARG A 8 -6.68 2.73 10.53
N ALA A 9 -5.93 2.33 11.54
CA ALA A 9 -5.88 0.95 12.00
C ALA A 9 -7.18 0.55 12.70
N LEU A 10 -7.93 -0.39 12.12
CA LEU A 10 -9.17 -0.91 12.71
C LEU A 10 -8.97 -2.13 13.63
N THR A 11 -7.78 -2.74 13.61
CA THR A 11 -7.46 -3.92 14.43
C THR A 11 -6.15 -3.74 15.18
N PRO A 12 -5.91 -4.49 16.28
CA PRO A 12 -4.62 -4.47 16.97
C PRO A 12 -3.44 -4.86 16.07
N ALA A 13 -3.67 -5.79 15.13
CA ALA A 13 -2.66 -6.19 14.15
C ALA A 13 -2.35 -5.04 13.18
N ALA A 14 -3.37 -4.35 12.67
CA ALA A 14 -3.18 -3.17 11.82
C ALA A 14 -2.47 -2.04 12.56
N ARG A 15 -2.77 -1.82 13.84
CA ARG A 15 -2.12 -0.80 14.68
C ARG A 15 -0.63 -1.06 14.83
N ARG A 16 -0.26 -2.32 15.09
CA ARG A 16 1.15 -2.74 15.13
C ARG A 16 1.83 -2.58 13.78
N ALA A 17 1.14 -2.88 12.67
CA ALA A 17 1.69 -2.71 11.33
C ALA A 17 1.91 -1.24 10.97
N LEU A 18 0.98 -0.34 11.31
CA LEU A 18 1.10 1.10 11.09
C LEU A 18 2.09 1.80 12.03
N GLY A 19 2.44 1.17 13.16
CA GLY A 19 3.21 1.83 14.23
C GLY A 19 2.39 2.86 15.03
N GLY A 20 1.06 2.81 14.94
CA GLY A 20 0.16 3.81 15.54
C GLY A 20 -1.30 3.64 15.12
N GLU A 21 -2.16 4.58 15.49
CA GLU A 21 -3.58 4.55 15.13
C GLU A 21 -3.84 5.00 13.69
N THR A 22 -3.05 5.96 13.21
CA THR A 22 -3.21 6.57 11.90
C THR A 22 -1.89 6.70 11.17
N PHE A 23 -1.92 6.62 9.84
CA PHE A 23 -0.78 6.86 8.98
C PHE A 23 -1.14 7.90 7.92
N VAL A 24 -0.43 9.03 7.86
CA VAL A 24 -0.72 10.12 6.92
C VAL A 24 -0.25 9.75 5.51
N LEU A 25 -1.14 9.91 4.53
CA LEU A 25 -0.84 9.70 3.11
C LEU A 25 -0.13 10.93 2.55
N GLY A 26 1.18 10.82 2.31
CA GLY A 26 2.00 11.95 1.88
C GLY A 26 1.86 12.34 0.40
N ARG A 27 1.45 11.41 -0.47
CA ARG A 27 1.29 11.63 -1.92
C ARG A 27 0.38 10.58 -2.55
N PHE A 28 -0.13 10.89 -3.73
CA PHE A 28 -0.86 9.97 -4.60
C PHE A 28 -0.11 9.79 -5.94
N PRO A 29 -0.12 8.58 -6.54
CA PRO A 29 -0.67 7.35 -5.97
C PRO A 29 0.17 6.87 -4.78
N PHE A 30 -0.51 6.39 -3.74
CA PHE A 30 0.10 5.82 -2.54
C PHE A 30 0.13 4.29 -2.65
N ARG A 31 1.31 3.70 -2.66
CA ARG A 31 1.51 2.27 -2.95
C ARG A 31 1.70 1.47 -1.67
N VAL A 32 0.98 0.35 -1.57
CA VAL A 32 1.04 -0.55 -0.42
C VAL A 32 1.42 -1.96 -0.87
N GLY A 33 2.29 -2.59 -0.09
CA GLY A 33 2.76 -3.93 -0.39
C GLY A 33 3.47 -4.60 0.76
N ARG A 34 3.99 -5.79 0.51
CA ARG A 34 4.76 -6.56 1.47
C ARG A 34 6.18 -6.04 1.61
N GLN A 35 6.64 -5.89 2.84
CA GLN A 35 8.05 -5.62 3.14
C GLN A 35 8.84 -6.95 3.24
N ASP A 36 9.86 -7.12 2.40
CA ASP A 36 10.72 -8.32 2.37
C ASP A 36 11.96 -8.23 3.28
N HIS A 37 12.44 -7.03 3.61
CA HIS A 37 13.65 -6.79 4.41
C HIS A 37 13.42 -5.69 5.47
N PRO A 38 14.15 -5.67 6.61
CA PRO A 38 14.13 -4.51 7.52
C PRO A 38 14.47 -3.24 6.74
N PRO A 39 13.93 -2.07 7.12
CA PRO A 39 14.19 -0.83 6.41
C PRO A 39 15.70 -0.62 6.32
N HIS A 40 16.19 -0.30 5.13
CA HIS A 40 17.54 0.27 4.98
C HIS A 40 17.56 1.57 5.78
N ASP A 41 18.58 1.74 6.62
CA ASP A 41 18.82 2.93 7.42
C ASP A 41 18.70 4.22 6.59
N GLU A 42 18.26 5.30 7.24
CA GLU A 42 18.22 6.64 6.68
C GLU A 42 19.59 7.01 6.07
N GLY A 43 19.67 7.12 4.74
CA GLY A 43 20.94 7.48 4.08
C GLY A 43 21.14 7.04 2.62
N ALA A 44 20.13 6.51 1.92
CA ALA A 44 20.29 6.16 0.51
C ALA A 44 20.17 7.39 -0.41
N SER A 45 21.32 7.93 -0.84
CA SER A 45 21.43 8.94 -1.89
C SER A 45 20.65 8.55 -3.16
N PRO A 46 20.01 9.52 -3.86
CA PRO A 46 19.12 9.26 -5.00
C PRO A 46 19.82 8.68 -6.24
N GLU A 47 21.15 8.61 -6.29
CA GLU A 47 21.90 8.31 -7.52
C GLU A 47 22.25 6.83 -7.77
N ARG A 48 21.90 5.90 -6.86
CA ARG A 48 22.03 4.45 -7.13
C ARG A 48 20.76 3.78 -7.65
N ALA A 49 19.75 4.57 -8.01
CA ALA A 49 18.45 4.12 -8.50
C ALA A 49 18.41 3.80 -10.01
N SER A 50 19.55 3.70 -10.69
CA SER A 50 19.64 3.37 -12.12
C SER A 50 19.61 1.84 -12.34
N GLY A 51 18.40 1.29 -12.48
CA GLY A 51 18.21 -0.07 -13.05
C GLY A 51 16.92 -0.81 -12.67
N LYS A 52 16.21 -0.41 -11.59
CA LYS A 52 14.96 -1.09 -11.15
C LYS A 52 14.01 -0.20 -10.34
N ALA A 53 14.13 1.12 -10.46
CA ALA A 53 13.47 2.11 -9.60
C ALA A 53 12.01 2.42 -9.95
N GLY A 54 11.18 1.40 -10.19
CA GLY A 54 9.75 1.57 -10.51
C GLY A 54 8.77 0.87 -9.56
N ARG A 55 9.24 0.23 -8.47
CA ARG A 55 8.45 -0.79 -7.73
C ARG A 55 8.53 -0.75 -6.21
N ALA A 56 8.98 0.35 -5.59
CA ALA A 56 8.96 0.45 -4.13
C ALA A 56 7.56 0.86 -3.65
N SER A 57 6.99 0.10 -2.70
CA SER A 57 5.78 0.51 -1.98
C SER A 57 6.11 1.72 -1.10
N ASP A 58 5.21 2.71 -1.05
CA ASP A 58 5.31 3.84 -0.11
C ASP A 58 5.07 3.38 1.33
N PHE A 59 4.30 2.30 1.51
CA PHE A 59 4.12 1.63 2.79
C PHE A 59 4.23 0.10 2.67
N GLY A 60 5.21 -0.45 3.38
CA GLY A 60 5.48 -1.88 3.44
C GLY A 60 4.90 -2.49 4.72
N ILE A 61 4.02 -3.49 4.58
CA ILE A 61 3.53 -4.26 5.72
C ILE A 61 4.44 -5.46 5.93
N ARG A 62 4.95 -5.60 7.17
CA ARG A 62 5.72 -6.77 7.58
C ARG A 62 4.79 -7.93 7.93
N GLU A 63 5.01 -9.07 7.29
CA GLU A 63 4.29 -10.30 7.61
C GLU A 63 5.11 -11.20 8.51
N ALA A 64 4.51 -11.64 9.62
CA ALA A 64 5.08 -12.67 10.48
C ALA A 64 4.80 -14.06 9.92
N GLY A 65 5.77 -14.98 10.05
CA GLY A 65 5.63 -16.37 9.62
C GLY A 65 6.05 -16.68 8.19
N SER A 66 5.93 -17.95 7.83
CA SER A 66 6.36 -18.52 6.54
C SER A 66 5.34 -18.27 5.42
N ARG A 67 4.04 -18.19 5.74
CA ARG A 67 2.98 -17.86 4.79
C ARG A 67 2.97 -16.37 4.49
N LYS A 68 2.73 -16.03 3.22
CA LYS A 68 2.65 -14.65 2.74
C LYS A 68 1.24 -14.37 2.23
N PHE A 69 0.56 -13.42 2.84
CA PHE A 69 -0.76 -12.94 2.42
C PHE A 69 -0.65 -11.68 1.55
N LEU A 70 0.50 -11.00 1.58
CA LEU A 70 0.70 -9.78 0.82
C LEU A 70 1.64 -9.97 -0.37
N SER A 71 1.23 -9.44 -1.52
CA SER A 71 2.11 -9.28 -2.68
C SER A 71 3.07 -8.09 -2.46
N ARG A 72 4.24 -8.10 -3.11
CA ARG A 72 5.24 -7.02 -3.01
C ARG A 72 4.69 -5.68 -3.50
N ASP A 73 3.92 -5.72 -4.58
CA ASP A 73 3.09 -4.63 -5.09
C ASP A 73 1.64 -5.10 -4.94
N HIS A 74 0.98 -4.79 -3.82
CA HIS A 74 -0.35 -5.36 -3.54
C HIS A 74 -1.45 -4.50 -4.15
N PHE A 75 -1.53 -3.24 -3.71
CA PHE A 75 -2.49 -2.27 -4.23
C PHE A 75 -1.87 -0.87 -4.21
N LEU A 76 -2.56 0.08 -4.84
CA LEU A 76 -2.32 1.50 -4.63
C LEU A 76 -3.64 2.22 -4.37
N ILE A 77 -3.56 3.37 -3.70
CA ILE A 77 -4.64 4.34 -3.62
C ILE A 77 -4.26 5.48 -4.54
N ASP A 78 -5.12 5.80 -5.50
CA ASP A 78 -4.91 6.90 -6.44
C ASP A 78 -5.92 8.02 -6.21
N LEU A 79 -5.54 9.24 -6.60
CA LEU A 79 -6.45 10.38 -6.69
C LEU A 79 -6.66 10.67 -8.18
N ARG A 80 -7.86 10.43 -8.69
CA ARG A 80 -8.21 10.69 -10.08
C ARG A 80 -8.29 12.20 -10.37
N PRO A 81 -8.15 12.63 -11.64
CA PRO A 81 -8.25 14.05 -12.01
C PRO A 81 -9.58 14.72 -11.64
N ASP A 82 -10.65 13.94 -11.51
CA ASP A 82 -11.98 14.39 -11.08
C ASP A 82 -12.14 14.51 -9.56
N GLY A 83 -11.08 14.25 -8.78
CA GLY A 83 -11.06 14.37 -7.33
C GLY A 83 -11.42 13.11 -6.57
N ARG A 84 -11.79 12.01 -7.25
CA ARG A 84 -12.19 10.76 -6.59
C ARG A 84 -10.99 9.90 -6.19
N PHE A 85 -11.10 9.24 -5.04
CA PHE A 85 -10.13 8.22 -4.64
C PHE A 85 -10.50 6.86 -5.19
N VAL A 86 -9.51 6.15 -5.70
CA VAL A 86 -9.69 4.76 -6.12
C VAL A 86 -8.63 3.88 -5.48
N LEU A 87 -9.02 2.68 -5.10
CA LEU A 87 -8.09 1.60 -4.82
C LEU A 87 -7.91 0.77 -6.08
N VAL A 88 -6.66 0.53 -6.46
CA VAL A 88 -6.27 -0.31 -7.59
C VAL A 88 -5.47 -1.49 -7.08
N ASP A 89 -6.03 -2.70 -7.17
CA ASP A 89 -5.31 -3.95 -6.96
C ASP A 89 -4.32 -4.16 -8.10
N ARG A 90 -3.06 -4.40 -7.76
CA ARG A 90 -1.95 -4.43 -8.72
C ARG A 90 -1.62 -5.84 -9.21
N GLY A 91 -2.63 -6.70 -9.31
CA GLY A 91 -2.44 -8.10 -9.66
C GLY A 91 -1.95 -8.92 -8.46
N SER A 92 -2.49 -8.62 -7.28
CA SER A 92 -2.14 -9.36 -6.08
C SER A 92 -2.63 -10.82 -6.16
N ALA A 93 -1.99 -11.69 -5.38
CA ALA A 93 -2.39 -13.09 -5.31
C ALA A 93 -3.78 -13.27 -4.66
N LEU A 94 -4.05 -12.55 -3.57
CA LEU A 94 -5.25 -12.74 -2.74
C LEU A 94 -6.33 -11.66 -2.92
N GLY A 95 -6.02 -10.54 -3.54
CA GLY A 95 -6.93 -9.40 -3.66
C GLY A 95 -6.99 -8.56 -2.40
N THR A 96 -7.71 -7.44 -2.51
CA THR A 96 -7.96 -6.51 -1.41
C THR A 96 -9.47 -6.42 -1.15
N ILE A 97 -9.89 -6.43 0.12
CA ILE A 97 -11.30 -6.25 0.49
C ILE A 97 -11.55 -4.77 0.78
N VAL A 98 -12.55 -4.19 0.12
CA VAL A 98 -13.01 -2.81 0.32
C VAL A 98 -14.52 -2.86 0.58
N GLU A 99 -14.97 -2.38 1.74
CA GLU A 99 -16.39 -2.40 2.15
C GLU A 99 -17.06 -3.77 1.92
N GLY A 100 -16.38 -4.85 2.31
CA GLY A 100 -16.86 -6.23 2.14
C GLY A 100 -16.73 -6.81 0.73
N ARG A 101 -16.33 -6.01 -0.27
CA ARG A 101 -16.15 -6.45 -1.66
C ARG A 101 -14.70 -6.79 -1.96
N LEU A 102 -14.48 -7.98 -2.55
CA LEU A 102 -13.16 -8.36 -3.07
C LEU A 102 -12.83 -7.60 -4.36
N VAL A 103 -11.66 -6.96 -4.38
CA VAL A 103 -11.08 -6.27 -5.53
C VAL A 103 -9.81 -7.01 -5.94
N GLY A 104 -9.75 -7.45 -7.20
CA GLY A 104 -8.62 -8.18 -7.76
C GLY A 104 -8.47 -9.63 -7.28
N GLY A 105 -7.24 -10.01 -6.94
CA GLY A 105 -6.88 -11.39 -6.62
C GLY A 105 -6.63 -12.27 -7.86
N HIS A 106 -6.03 -13.44 -7.64
CA HIS A 106 -5.60 -14.37 -8.69
C HIS A 106 -4.79 -13.70 -9.82
N ARG A 107 -4.04 -12.63 -9.48
CA ARG A 107 -3.26 -11.82 -10.43
C ARG A 107 -4.08 -11.15 -11.54
N ARG A 108 -5.39 -10.97 -11.34
CA ARG A 108 -6.25 -10.30 -12.34
C ARG A 108 -6.20 -8.77 -12.24
N GLY A 109 -5.86 -8.23 -11.06
CA GLY A 109 -5.98 -6.80 -10.79
C GLY A 109 -7.45 -6.37 -10.72
N GLY A 110 -7.67 -5.07 -10.54
CA GLY A 110 -9.01 -4.50 -10.52
C GLY A 110 -9.03 -3.20 -9.75
N GLU A 111 -10.12 -2.46 -9.83
CA GLU A 111 -10.26 -1.20 -9.12
C GLU A 111 -11.64 -1.00 -8.51
N THR A 112 -11.68 -0.12 -7.52
CA THR A 112 -12.90 0.36 -6.88
C THR A 112 -12.74 1.79 -6.44
N GLU A 113 -13.82 2.54 -6.46
CA GLU A 113 -13.89 3.84 -5.79
C GLU A 113 -13.88 3.64 -4.27
N LEU A 114 -13.26 4.58 -3.56
CA LEU A 114 -13.30 4.71 -2.10
C LEU A 114 -14.26 5.85 -1.75
N ALA A 115 -15.23 5.56 -0.88
CA ALA A 115 -16.23 6.52 -0.40
C ALA A 115 -15.70 7.41 0.72
#